data_AF-A0A4U0R9W5-F1
#
_entry.id   AF-A0A4U0R9W5-F1
#
_cell.length_a   1.000
_cell.length_b   1.000
_cell.length_c   1.000
_cell.angle_alpha   90.00
_cell.angle_beta   90.00
_cell.angle_gamma   90.00
#
_symmetry.space_group_name_H-M   'P 1'
#
loop_
_entity.id
_entity.type
_entity.pdbx_description
1 polymer ?
#
loop_
_entity_poly.entity_id
_entity_poly.type
_entity_poly.pdbx_seq_one_letter_code
_entity_poly.pdbx_strand_id
1 'polypeptide(L)' 'MSAEELADFLGVPLNTVYVWNHRRQGPRAHKVGRYLRYRWAEVEAWLEAQAVDRVA' A
#
# COMPACT_ATOMS: atom_id res chain seq x y z
N MET A 1 10.27 1.80 -1.15
CA MET A 1 9.22 2.82 -1.00
C MET A 1 8.87 3.02 0.48
N SER A 2 8.77 4.26 0.95
CA SER A 2 8.26 4.66 2.27
C SER A 2 6.73 4.71 2.26
N ALA A 3 6.12 4.95 3.43
CA ALA A 3 4.68 5.18 3.51
C ALA A 3 4.25 6.50 2.84
N GLU A 4 5.10 7.53 2.88
CA GLU A 4 4.88 8.81 2.20
C GLU A 4 4.93 8.64 0.68
N GLU A 5 5.96 7.98 0.16
CA GLU A 5 6.09 7.69 -1.27
C GLU A 5 4.91 6.86 -1.79
N LEU A 6 4.38 5.92 -0.98
CA LEU A 6 3.19 5.15 -1.34
C LEU A 6 1.92 6.01 -1.34
N ALA A 7 1.76 6.88 -0.34
CA ALA A 7 0.62 7.77 -0.22
C ALA A 7 0.56 8.74 -1.42
N ASP A 8 1.71 9.33 -1.75
CA ASP A 8 1.87 10.22 -2.91
C ASP A 8 1.61 9.48 -4.22
N PHE A 9 2.16 8.28 -4.38
CA PHE A 9 1.96 7.45 -5.58
C PHE A 9 0.49 7.10 -5.81
N LEU A 10 -0.25 6.74 -4.75
CA LEU A 10 -1.65 6.34 -4.85
C LEU A 10 -2.63 7.52 -4.79
N GLY A 11 -2.15 8.74 -4.53
CA GLY A 11 -2.99 9.92 -4.34
C GLY A 11 -3.91 9.83 -3.13
N VAL A 12 -3.48 9.14 -2.06
CA VAL A 12 -4.26 8.97 -0.82
C VAL A 12 -3.58 9.65 0.37
N PRO A 13 -4.32 10.06 1.41
CA PRO A 13 -3.70 10.58 2.63
C PRO A 13 -2.74 9.57 3.28
N LEU A 14 -1.61 10.03 3.80
CA LEU A 14 -0.65 9.18 4.53
C LEU A 14 -1.30 8.40 5.68
N ASN A 15 -2.27 9.00 6.37
CA ASN A 15 -3.03 8.33 7.42
C ASN A 15 -3.78 7.10 6.91
N THR A 16 -4.29 7.13 5.67
CA THR A 16 -4.95 5.99 5.03
C THR A 16 -4.00 4.81 4.90
N VAL A 17 -2.75 5.06 4.51
CA VAL A 17 -1.70 4.02 4.43
C VAL A 17 -1.44 3.38 5.80
N TYR A 18 -1.38 4.18 6.86
CA TYR A 18 -1.24 3.64 8.23
C TYR A 18 -2.46 2.84 8.69
N VAL A 19 -3.67 3.29 8.36
CA VAL A 19 -4.92 2.56 8.64
C VAL A 19 -4.93 1.22 7.91
N TRP A 20 -4.52 1.18 6.64
CA TRP A 20 -4.41 -0.07 5.89
C TRP A 20 -3.45 -1.05 6.52
N ASN A 21 -2.27 -0.58 6.97
CA ASN A 21 -1.31 -1.44 7.66
C ASN A 21 -1.88 -1.96 9.00
N HIS A 22 -2.53 -1.10 9.78
CA HIS A 22 -3.16 -1.49 11.05
C HIS A 22 -4.28 -2.53 10.84
N ARG A 23 -5.08 -2.36 9.78
CA ARG A 23 -6.21 -3.23 9.46
C ARG A 23 -5.86 -4.41 8.55
N ARG A 24 -4.61 -4.52 8.10
CA ARG A 24 -4.12 -5.51 7.12
C ARG A 24 -4.91 -5.53 5.79
N GLN A 25 -5.27 -4.34 5.30
CA GLN A 25 -6.11 -4.15 4.09
C GLN A 25 -5.35 -3.52 2.90
N GLY A 26 -4.04 -3.29 3.04
CA GLY A 26 -3.22 -2.65 2.01
C GLY A 26 -2.12 -3.55 1.47
N PRO A 27 -1.19 -2.98 0.68
CA PRO A 27 -0.03 -3.70 0.21
C PRO A 27 0.83 -4.15 1.39
N ARG A 28 1.60 -5.21 1.18
CA ARG A 28 2.42 -5.80 2.24
C ARG A 28 3.47 -4.81 2.74
N ALA A 29 3.40 -4.50 4.02
CA ALA A 29 4.37 -3.62 4.68
C ALA A 29 5.49 -4.44 5.34
N HIS A 30 6.73 -3.96 5.18
CA HIS A 30 7.92 -4.48 5.82
C HIS A 30 8.37 -3.53 6.92
N LYS A 31 8.61 -4.07 8.10
CA LYS A 31 9.16 -3.28 9.21
C LYS A 31 10.68 -3.17 9.06
N VAL A 32 11.17 -1.94 8.95
CA VAL A 32 12.60 -1.62 8.94
C VAL A 32 12.85 -0.64 10.09
N GLY A 33 13.25 -1.19 11.25
CA GLY A 33 13.32 -0.43 12.50
C GLY A 33 11.94 0.12 12.89
N ARG A 34 11.83 1.44 13.03
CA ARG A 34 10.55 2.14 13.29
C ARG A 34 9.74 2.47 12.04
N TYR A 35 10.30 2.23 10.85
CA TYR A 35 9.69 2.64 9.58
C TYR A 35 8.99 1.50 8.88
N LEU A 36 7.89 1.81 8.19
CA LEU A 36 7.25 0.93 7.23
C LEU A 36 7.87 1.15 5.84
N ARG A 37 8.18 0.05 5.17
CA ARG A 37 8.68 0.03 3.80
C ARG A 37 7.87 -0.91 2.94
N TYR A 38 7.69 -0.53 1.70
CA TYR A 38 6.96 -1.29 0.69
C TYR A 38 7.92 -1.68 -0.43
N ARG A 39 7.77 -2.93 -0.90
CA ARG A 39 8.39 -3.40 -2.13
C ARG A 39 7.44 -3.08 -3.28
N TRP A 40 7.99 -2.56 -4.37
CA TRP A 40 7.20 -2.19 -5.55
C TRP A 40 6.35 -3.36 -6.07
N ALA A 41 6.96 -4.53 -6.25
CA ALA A 41 6.26 -5.74 -6.72
C ALA A 41 5.08 -6.17 -5.83
N GLU A 42 5.14 -5.93 -4.51
CA GLU A 42 4.02 -6.25 -3.61
C GLU A 42 2.92 -5.18 -3.63
N VAL A 43 3.27 -3.94 -3.96
CA VAL A 43 2.30 -2.87 -4.20
C VAL A 43 1.57 -3.13 -5.52
N GLU A 44 2.29 -3.50 -6.58
CA GLU A 44 1.69 -3.92 -7.85
C GLU A 44 0.74 -5.11 -7.68
N ALA A 45 1.21 -6.19 -7.05
CA ALA A 45 0.38 -7.37 -6.81
C ALA A 45 -0.89 -7.05 -5.99
N TRP A 46 -0.79 -6.13 -5.03
CA TRP A 46 -1.96 -5.65 -4.28
C TRP A 46 -2.91 -4.85 -5.17
N LEU A 47 -2.41 -3.92 -6.00
CA LEU A 47 -3.22 -3.15 -6.94
C LEU A 47 -3.93 -4.05 -7.95
N GLU A 48 -3.24 -5.05 -8.49
CA GLU A 48 -3.83 -6.07 -9.37
C GLU A 48 -4.94 -6.84 -8.67
N ALA A 49 -4.74 -7.24 -7.41
CA ALA A 49 -5.78 -7.91 -6.62
C ALA A 49 -6.97 -6.99 -6.26
N GLN A 50 -6.76 -5.67 -6.22
CA GLN A 50 -7.82 -4.67 -5.99
C GLN A 50 -8.51 -4.21 -7.28
N ALA A 51 -7.93 -4.49 -8.45
CA ALA A 51 -8.54 -4.22 -9.73
C ALA A 51 -9.74 -5.15 -9.90
N VAL A 52 -10.88 -4.72 -9.36
CA VAL A 52 -12.18 -5.31 -9.66
C VAL A 52 -12.34 -5.26 -11.17
N ASP A 53 -12.53 -6.45 -11.74
CA ASP A 53 -12.85 -6.68 -13.14
C ASP A 53 -13.90 -5.66 -13.61
N ARG A 54 -13.46 -4.65 -14.39
CA ARG A 54 -14.38 -3.78 -15.14
C ARG A 54 -14.76 -4.50 -16.42
N VAL A 55 -15.32 -5.70 -16.30
CA VAL A 55 -16.00 -6.40 -17.38
C VAL A 55 -17.25 -7.07 -16.83
N ALA A 56 -18.31 -6.26 -16.72
CA ALA A 56 -19.71 -6.67 -16.91
C ALA A 56 -20.56 -5.41 -17.15
#